data_AF-A0A091BWR9-F1
#
_entry.id   AF-A0A091BWR9-F1
#
_cell.length_a   1.000
_cell.length_b   1.000
_cell.length_c   1.000
_cell.angle_alpha   90.00
_cell.angle_beta   90.00
_cell.angle_gamma   90.00
#
_symmetry.space_group_name_H-M   'P 1'
#
loop_
_entity.id
_entity.type
_entity.pdbx_description
1 polymer ?
#
loop_
_entity_poly.entity_id
_entity_poly.type
_entity_poly.pdbx_seq_one_letter_code
_entity_poly.pdbx_strand_id
1 'polypeptide(L)'
;MEKMEKFDLGTPATRAEIIEKLIRSELMERTPNGLQVSPKGKQLLDLVNPSLVTPDLTKKWEDELEAIAQGKFSSNKFLKQIEQDTKQLINEVKQSQKKYQDFSLTQKECPKCGSFLREKNTRDGKIYVCSNSECHYHRRKDPKVSNHRCPQCHKKMEIIEGKNGAYFRCKFDGITEKIPNKKRPKEKNCLSKKKNVC
;
A
#
# COMPACT_ATOMS: atom_id res chain seq x y z
N MET A 1 -18.61 -3.69 1.56
CA MET A 1 -18.74 -4.92 0.75
C MET A 1 -20.09 -4.91 0.03
N GLU A 2 -21.19 -4.75 0.76
CA GLU A 2 -22.58 -4.69 0.22
C GLU A 2 -22.80 -3.72 -0.96
N LYS A 3 -22.13 -2.56 -0.98
CA LYS A 3 -22.22 -1.64 -2.14
C LYS A 3 -21.63 -2.21 -3.44
N MET A 4 -20.59 -3.04 -3.38
CA MET A 4 -20.01 -3.68 -4.57
C MET A 4 -20.92 -4.80 -5.09
N GLU A 5 -21.64 -5.48 -4.18
CA GLU A 5 -22.68 -6.46 -4.53
C GLU A 5 -23.81 -5.82 -5.29
N LYS A 6 -24.27 -4.65 -4.85
CA LYS A 6 -25.36 -3.93 -5.50
C LYS A 6 -25.07 -3.52 -6.95
N PHE A 7 -23.80 -3.40 -7.33
CA PHE A 7 -23.39 -3.03 -8.69
C PHE A 7 -22.79 -4.20 -9.48
N ASP A 8 -22.96 -5.44 -8.99
CA ASP A 8 -22.41 -6.66 -9.61
C ASP A 8 -20.90 -6.59 -9.88
N LEU A 9 -20.17 -5.84 -9.04
CA LEU A 9 -18.74 -5.64 -9.19
C LEU A 9 -17.96 -6.81 -8.56
N GLY A 10 -17.65 -7.79 -9.40
CA GLY A 10 -16.80 -8.95 -9.08
C GLY A 10 -17.42 -9.95 -8.10
N THR A 11 -16.72 -11.05 -7.86
CA THR A 11 -17.06 -12.10 -6.88
C THR A 11 -16.48 -11.80 -5.50
N PRO A 12 -16.97 -12.43 -4.40
CA PRO A 12 -16.44 -12.22 -3.05
C PRO A 12 -14.91 -12.35 -2.96
N ALA A 13 -14.31 -13.32 -3.67
CA ALA A 13 -12.87 -13.52 -3.71
C ALA A 13 -12.13 -12.33 -4.34
N THR A 14 -12.58 -11.89 -5.52
CA THR A 14 -11.97 -10.75 -6.22
C THR A 14 -12.11 -9.44 -5.45
N ARG A 15 -13.22 -9.24 -4.72
CA ARG A 15 -13.44 -8.03 -3.90
C ARG A 15 -12.42 -7.91 -2.77
N ALA A 16 -12.13 -9.01 -2.08
CA ALA A 16 -11.10 -9.03 -1.04
C ALA A 16 -9.73 -8.68 -1.63
N GLU A 17 -9.39 -9.23 -2.79
CA GLU A 17 -8.14 -8.92 -3.50
C GLU A 17 -8.05 -7.45 -3.94
N ILE A 18 -9.14 -6.88 -4.46
CA ILE A 18 -9.21 -5.46 -4.84
C ILE A 18 -8.94 -4.56 -3.64
N ILE A 19 -9.56 -4.84 -2.49
CA ILE A 19 -9.35 -4.06 -1.25
C ILE A 19 -7.89 -4.12 -0.83
N GLU A 20 -7.29 -5.31 -0.81
CA GLU A 20 -5.88 -5.47 -0.44
C GLU A 20 -4.94 -4.77 -1.43
N LYS A 21 -5.26 -4.78 -2.74
CA LYS A 21 -4.51 -4.05 -3.75
C LYS A 21 -4.59 -2.53 -3.53
N LEU A 22 -5.77 -1.99 -3.21
CA LEU A 22 -5.95 -0.57 -2.94
C LEU A 22 -5.21 -0.11 -1.67
N ILE A 23 -5.16 -0.96 -0.64
CA ILE A 23 -4.38 -0.70 0.58
C ILE A 23 -2.89 -0.76 0.27
N ARG A 24 -2.42 -1.79 -0.45
CA ARG A 24 -1.01 -1.95 -0.83
C ARG A 24 -0.49 -0.81 -1.70
N SER A 25 -1.35 -0.24 -2.55
CA SER A 25 -1.04 0.93 -3.38
C SER A 25 -1.15 2.26 -2.64
N GLU A 26 -1.47 2.23 -1.34
CA GLU A 26 -1.64 3.39 -0.46
C GLU A 26 -2.76 4.34 -0.93
N LEU A 27 -3.80 3.81 -1.57
CA LEU A 27 -4.99 4.56 -1.96
C LEU A 27 -6.06 4.54 -0.87
N MET A 28 -6.10 3.48 -0.07
CA MET A 28 -6.95 3.35 1.12
C MET A 28 -6.15 2.91 2.36
N GLU A 29 -6.69 3.18 3.53
CA GLU A 29 -6.13 2.79 4.82
C GLU A 29 -7.17 2.18 5.76
N ARG A 30 -6.72 1.27 6.63
CA ARG A 30 -7.53 0.69 7.70
C ARG A 30 -7.44 1.60 8.93
N THR A 31 -8.56 2.14 9.36
CA THR A 31 -8.72 2.96 10.55
C THR A 31 -9.56 2.22 11.61
N PRO A 32 -9.59 2.68 12.87
CA PRO A 32 -10.48 2.10 13.90
C PRO A 32 -11.96 2.12 13.49
N ASN A 33 -12.35 3.06 12.62
CA ASN A 33 -13.71 3.25 12.13
C ASN A 33 -13.98 2.49 10.80
N GLY A 34 -13.05 1.64 10.34
CA GLY A 34 -13.20 0.85 9.12
C GLY A 34 -12.19 1.20 8.03
N LEU A 35 -12.61 1.23 6.76
CA LEU A 35 -11.76 1.61 5.63
C LEU A 35 -11.97 3.09 5.30
N GLN A 36 -10.89 3.83 5.08
CA GLN A 36 -10.93 5.23 4.64
C GLN A 36 -10.05 5.46 3.42
N VAL A 37 -10.46 6.41 2.58
CA VAL A 37 -9.68 6.83 1.40
C VAL A 37 -8.57 7.77 1.85
N SER A 38 -7.35 7.45 1.45
CA SER A 38 -6.16 8.26 1.74
C SER A 38 -6.16 9.59 0.96
N PRO A 39 -5.33 10.58 1.32
CA PRO A 39 -5.14 11.80 0.52
C PRO A 39 -4.73 11.50 -0.93
N LYS A 40 -3.84 10.53 -1.14
CA LYS A 40 -3.42 10.06 -2.46
C LYS A 40 -4.59 9.46 -3.25
N GLY A 41 -5.45 8.69 -2.59
CA GLY A 41 -6.66 8.13 -3.18
C GLY A 41 -7.66 9.21 -3.61
N LYS A 42 -7.87 10.24 -2.77
CA LYS A 42 -8.74 11.38 -3.12
C LYS A 42 -8.21 12.14 -4.33
N GLN A 43 -6.92 12.46 -4.34
CA GLN A 43 -6.31 13.12 -5.50
C GLN A 43 -6.42 12.26 -6.77
N LEU A 44 -6.26 10.94 -6.68
CA LEU A 44 -6.46 10.07 -7.84
C LEU A 44 -7.87 10.23 -8.43
N LEU A 45 -8.91 10.25 -7.57
CA LEU A 45 -10.28 10.48 -8.00
C LEU A 45 -10.48 11.85 -8.66
N ASP A 46 -9.76 12.87 -8.18
CA ASP A 46 -9.81 14.22 -8.76
C ASP A 46 -9.08 14.32 -10.11
N LEU A 47 -8.01 13.53 -10.31
CA LEU A 47 -7.18 13.57 -11.51
C LEU A 47 -7.74 12.74 -12.67
N VAL A 48 -8.38 11.63 -12.36
CA VAL A 48 -8.88 10.65 -13.34
C VAL A 48 -10.13 11.19 -14.07
N ASN A 49 -10.38 10.71 -15.29
CA ASN A 49 -11.61 11.03 -16.02
C ASN A 49 -12.84 10.50 -15.23
N PRO A 50 -13.89 11.31 -15.04
CA PRO A 50 -15.11 10.89 -14.33
C PRO A 50 -15.74 9.58 -14.84
N SER A 51 -15.64 9.28 -16.13
CA SER A 51 -16.18 8.04 -16.72
C SER A 51 -15.54 6.76 -16.16
N LEU A 52 -14.32 6.86 -15.63
CA LEU A 52 -13.59 5.74 -15.03
C LEU A 52 -13.89 5.56 -13.54
N VAL A 53 -14.62 6.49 -12.93
CA VAL A 53 -14.90 6.50 -11.48
C VAL A 53 -16.25 5.84 -11.18
N THR A 54 -17.20 5.89 -12.10
CA THR A 54 -18.55 5.35 -11.89
C THR A 54 -18.60 3.84 -12.18
N PRO A 55 -19.49 3.08 -11.51
CA PRO A 55 -19.65 1.66 -11.76
C PRO A 55 -20.23 1.37 -13.16
N ASP A 56 -20.84 2.37 -13.82
CA ASP A 56 -21.58 2.21 -15.06
C ASP A 56 -20.72 1.68 -16.20
N LEU A 57 -19.48 2.18 -16.34
CA LEU A 57 -18.57 1.71 -17.38
C LEU A 57 -18.16 0.25 -17.16
N THR A 58 -17.92 -0.13 -15.91
CA THR A 58 -17.56 -1.52 -15.57
C THR A 58 -18.75 -2.45 -15.86
N LYS A 59 -19.96 -2.04 -15.47
CA LYS A 59 -21.18 -2.78 -15.78
C LYS A 59 -21.38 -2.96 -17.28
N LYS A 60 -21.21 -1.89 -18.06
CA LYS A 60 -21.31 -1.95 -19.53
C LYS A 60 -20.35 -2.99 -20.11
N TRP A 61 -19.11 -3.05 -19.60
CA TRP A 61 -18.14 -4.03 -20.06
C TRP A 61 -18.54 -5.46 -19.70
N GLU A 62 -19.03 -5.71 -18.49
CA GLU A 62 -19.54 -7.04 -18.10
C GLU A 62 -20.71 -7.48 -19.00
N ASP A 63 -21.66 -6.58 -19.29
CA ASP A 63 -22.79 -6.85 -20.19
C ASP A 63 -22.30 -7.17 -21.63
N GLU A 64 -21.31 -6.44 -22.14
CA GLU A 64 -20.72 -6.68 -23.46
C GLU A 64 -19.92 -7.99 -23.51
N LEU A 65 -19.19 -8.33 -22.44
CA LEU A 65 -18.46 -9.60 -22.33
C LEU A 65 -19.42 -10.80 -22.29
N GLU A 66 -20.54 -10.69 -21.59
CA GLU A 66 -21.59 -11.70 -21.57
C GLU A 66 -22.24 -11.86 -22.95
N ALA A 67 -22.51 -10.76 -23.65
CA ALA A 67 -23.02 -10.80 -25.02
C ALA A 67 -22.03 -11.47 -26.00
N ILE A 68 -20.72 -11.29 -25.80
CA ILE A 68 -19.68 -11.99 -26.56
C ILE A 68 -19.70 -13.50 -26.26
N ALA A 69 -19.80 -13.89 -24.98
CA ALA A 69 -19.88 -15.29 -24.57
C ALA A 69 -21.11 -15.99 -25.18
N GLN A 70 -22.21 -15.27 -25.33
CA GLN A 70 -23.44 -15.73 -25.99
C GLN A 70 -23.40 -15.65 -27.53
N GLY A 71 -22.32 -15.16 -28.13
CA GLY A 71 -22.18 -14.99 -29.59
C GLY A 71 -23.01 -13.84 -30.19
N LYS A 72 -23.60 -12.97 -29.35
CA LYS A 72 -24.44 -11.84 -29.75
C LYS A 72 -23.65 -10.57 -30.06
N PHE A 73 -22.38 -10.51 -29.65
CA PHE A 73 -21.50 -9.37 -29.91
C PHE A 73 -20.11 -9.83 -30.37
N SER A 74 -19.48 -9.01 -31.21
CA SER A 74 -18.18 -9.34 -31.80
C SER A 74 -17.04 -8.91 -30.87
N SER A 75 -16.22 -9.88 -30.46
CA SER A 75 -15.00 -9.62 -29.69
C SER A 75 -14.06 -8.60 -30.37
N ASN A 76 -13.94 -8.65 -31.70
CA ASN A 76 -13.13 -7.69 -32.45
C ASN A 76 -13.67 -6.25 -32.37
N LYS A 77 -15.00 -6.08 -32.32
CA LYS A 77 -15.61 -4.75 -32.15
C LYS A 77 -15.37 -4.21 -30.75
N PHE A 78 -15.55 -5.07 -29.74
CA PHE A 78 -15.28 -4.74 -28.34
C PHE A 78 -13.84 -4.24 -28.13
N LEU A 79 -12.85 -4.99 -28.62
CA LEU A 79 -11.44 -4.61 -28.50
C LEU A 79 -11.12 -3.29 -29.21
N LYS A 80 -11.66 -3.09 -30.43
CA LYS A 80 -11.48 -1.82 -31.15
C LYS A 80 -12.06 -0.62 -30.39
N GLN A 81 -13.18 -0.80 -29.71
CA GLN A 81 -13.79 0.25 -28.89
C GLN A 81 -12.91 0.59 -27.68
N ILE A 82 -12.39 -0.41 -26.97
CA ILE A 82 -11.45 -0.21 -25.86
C ILE A 82 -10.20 0.54 -26.33
N GLU A 83 -9.63 0.19 -27.48
CA GLU A 83 -8.47 0.88 -28.03
C GLU A 83 -8.74 2.36 -28.34
N GLN A 84 -9.93 2.66 -28.88
CA GLN A 84 -10.34 4.04 -29.18
C GLN A 84 -10.56 4.85 -27.91
N ASP A 85 -11.31 4.31 -26.95
CA ASP A 85 -11.58 4.94 -25.66
C ASP A 85 -10.26 5.21 -24.91
N THR A 86 -9.34 4.25 -24.92
CA THR A 86 -8.00 4.40 -24.31
C THR A 86 -7.21 5.54 -24.94
N LYS A 87 -7.20 5.64 -26.28
CA LYS A 87 -6.52 6.73 -27.00
C LYS A 87 -7.11 8.10 -26.64
N GLN A 88 -8.43 8.18 -26.55
CA GLN A 88 -9.11 9.41 -26.15
C GLN A 88 -8.71 9.82 -24.72
N LEU A 89 -8.81 8.89 -23.76
CA LEU A 89 -8.46 9.14 -22.36
C LEU A 89 -7.00 9.60 -22.20
N ILE A 90 -6.07 8.99 -22.94
CA ILE A 90 -4.65 9.42 -22.93
C ILE A 90 -4.51 10.86 -23.44
N ASN A 91 -5.20 11.22 -24.52
CA ASN A 91 -5.13 12.56 -25.08
C ASN A 91 -5.71 13.61 -24.11
N GLU A 92 -6.80 13.31 -23.42
CA GLU A 92 -7.37 14.17 -22.39
C GLU A 92 -6.40 14.37 -21.22
N VAL A 93 -5.73 13.31 -20.76
CA VAL A 93 -4.71 13.41 -19.71
C VAL A 93 -3.53 14.27 -20.15
N LYS A 94 -3.07 14.14 -21.41
CA LYS A 94 -1.98 14.97 -21.95
C LYS A 94 -2.34 16.45 -22.03
N GLN A 95 -3.60 16.79 -22.24
CA GLN A 95 -4.10 18.16 -22.33
C GLN A 95 -4.50 18.75 -20.97
N SER A 96 -4.67 17.91 -19.95
CA SER A 96 -5.05 18.31 -18.61
C SER A 96 -3.97 19.17 -17.95
N GLN A 97 -4.40 20.26 -17.31
CA GLN A 97 -3.55 21.14 -16.49
C GLN A 97 -3.52 20.74 -15.00
N LYS A 98 -4.21 19.66 -14.63
CA LYS A 98 -4.28 19.22 -13.24
C LYS A 98 -2.89 18.77 -12.77
N LYS A 99 -2.46 19.25 -11.61
CA LYS A 99 -1.14 18.93 -11.03
C LYS A 99 -1.23 17.78 -10.03
N TYR A 100 -0.29 16.85 -10.15
CA TYR A 100 -0.09 15.79 -9.16
C TYR A 100 0.71 16.32 -7.96
N GLN A 101 0.36 15.87 -6.75
CA GLN A 101 1.05 16.21 -5.52
C GLN A 101 1.51 14.92 -4.82
N ASP A 102 2.81 14.79 -4.59
CA ASP A 102 3.35 13.64 -3.86
C ASP A 102 3.14 13.82 -2.35
N PHE A 103 2.03 13.27 -1.82
CA PHE A 103 1.74 13.28 -0.38
C PHE A 103 2.70 12.43 0.46
N SER A 104 3.55 11.60 -0.16
CA SER A 104 4.55 10.83 0.57
C SER A 104 5.76 11.68 0.93
N LEU A 105 6.02 12.77 0.21
CA LEU A 105 7.20 13.61 0.42
C LEU A 105 7.04 14.46 1.68
N THR A 106 8.04 14.42 2.55
CA THR A 106 8.06 15.16 3.81
C THR A 106 9.10 16.28 3.76
N GLN A 107 8.96 17.26 4.65
CA GLN A 107 9.95 18.34 4.81
C GLN A 107 11.21 17.89 5.58
N LYS A 108 11.31 16.61 5.96
CA LYS A 108 12.46 16.10 6.72
C LYS A 108 13.59 15.75 5.77
N GLU A 109 14.80 16.19 6.09
CA GLU A 109 15.98 15.92 5.28
C GLU A 109 16.66 14.60 5.64
N CYS A 110 17.29 13.99 4.65
CA CYS A 110 18.10 12.81 4.81
C CYS A 110 19.45 13.20 5.41
N PRO A 111 19.88 12.59 6.54
CA PRO A 111 21.16 12.91 7.16
C PRO A 111 22.38 12.44 6.35
N LYS A 112 22.18 11.64 5.29
CA LYS A 112 23.27 11.15 4.43
C LYS A 112 23.51 12.00 3.19
N CYS A 113 22.46 12.55 2.58
CA CYS A 113 22.56 13.25 1.29
C CYS A 113 21.77 14.56 1.21
N GLY A 114 21.12 15.00 2.29
CA GLY A 114 20.33 16.24 2.33
C GLY A 114 18.98 16.20 1.62
N SER A 115 18.74 15.24 0.72
CA SER A 115 17.44 15.12 0.02
C SER A 115 16.28 14.83 0.98
N PHE A 116 15.07 15.26 0.62
CA PHE A 116 13.87 15.03 1.44
C PHE A 116 13.56 13.54 1.64
N LEU A 117 12.91 13.22 2.75
CA LEU A 117 12.46 11.86 3.06
C LEU A 117 11.01 11.66 2.61
N ARG A 118 10.70 10.47 2.09
CA ARG A 118 9.35 10.00 1.80
C ARG A 118 8.83 9.09 2.91
N GLU A 119 7.57 9.23 3.28
CA GLU A 119 6.87 8.31 4.16
C GLU A 119 6.36 7.10 3.37
N LYS A 120 6.63 5.90 3.87
CA LYS A 120 6.17 4.64 3.27
C LYS A 120 5.54 3.75 4.33
N ASN A 121 4.39 3.17 4.01
CA ASN A 121 3.74 2.19 4.88
C ASN A 121 4.42 0.82 4.74
N THR A 122 4.71 0.17 5.87
CA THR A 122 5.19 -1.22 5.91
C THR A 122 4.31 -2.05 6.85
N ARG A 123 4.45 -3.38 6.78
CA ARG A 123 3.77 -4.30 7.72
C ARG A 123 4.03 -3.95 9.19
N ASP A 124 5.22 -3.44 9.47
CA ASP A 124 5.69 -3.12 10.81
C ASP A 124 5.47 -1.63 11.19
N GLY A 125 4.64 -0.90 10.44
CA GLY A 125 4.38 0.52 10.65
C GLY A 125 5.04 1.43 9.61
N LYS A 126 4.99 2.75 9.82
CA LYS A 126 5.50 3.73 8.86
C LYS A 126 7.02 3.89 8.96
N ILE A 127 7.67 4.06 7.82
CA ILE A 127 9.10 4.37 7.71
C ILE A 127 9.32 5.63 6.89
N TYR A 128 10.42 6.32 7.16
CA TYR A 128 10.98 7.32 6.27
C TYR A 128 12.04 6.67 5.38
N VAL A 129 11.96 6.90 4.07
CA VAL A 129 12.92 6.45 3.05
C VAL A 129 13.45 7.67 2.33
N CYS A 130 14.73 7.70 1.96
CA CYS A 130 15.26 8.81 1.18
C CYS A 130 14.56 8.92 -0.19
N SER A 131 14.31 10.14 -0.63
CA SER A 131 13.75 10.38 -1.96
C SER A 131 14.73 10.16 -3.12
N ASN A 132 16.03 10.27 -2.85
CA ASN A 132 17.09 10.05 -3.84
C ASN A 132 17.25 8.54 -4.11
N SER A 133 17.19 8.14 -5.38
CA SER A 133 17.33 6.75 -5.82
C SER A 133 18.69 6.14 -5.50
N GLU A 134 19.75 6.95 -5.44
CA GLU A 134 21.10 6.50 -5.12
C GLU A 134 21.35 6.39 -3.61
N CYS A 135 20.45 6.92 -2.78
CA CYS A 135 20.58 6.92 -1.33
C CYS A 135 19.66 5.88 -0.68
N HIS A 136 20.22 4.80 -0.16
CA HIS A 136 19.46 3.73 0.53
C HIS A 136 19.13 4.02 2.00
N TYR A 137 19.20 5.29 2.42
CA TYR A 137 18.87 5.67 3.80
C TYR A 137 17.39 5.44 4.09
N HIS A 138 17.10 4.80 5.21
CA HIS A 138 15.76 4.66 5.76
C HIS A 138 15.81 4.63 7.29
N ARG A 139 14.73 5.08 7.95
CA ARG A 139 14.53 4.98 9.41
C ARG A 139 13.06 4.79 9.73
N ARG A 140 12.75 4.26 10.92
CA ARG A 140 11.36 4.12 11.38
C ARG A 140 10.75 5.49 11.70
N LYS A 141 9.48 5.69 11.33
CA LYS A 141 8.66 6.81 11.80
C LYS A 141 8.00 6.45 13.13
N ASP A 142 7.42 5.26 13.19
CA ASP A 142 6.76 4.71 14.38
C ASP A 142 7.62 3.62 15.04
N PRO A 143 7.60 3.48 16.37
CA PRO A 143 8.24 2.37 17.08
C PRO A 143 7.77 1.00 16.56
N LYS A 144 8.66 0.00 16.57
CA LYS A 144 8.33 -1.33 16.05
C LYS A 144 7.33 -2.04 16.97
N VAL A 145 6.20 -2.50 16.45
CA VAL A 145 5.24 -3.29 17.24
C VAL A 145 5.82 -4.69 17.52
N SER A 146 5.83 -5.11 18.78
CA SER A 146 6.22 -6.45 19.22
C SER A 146 5.02 -7.39 19.30
N ASN A 147 5.28 -8.69 19.43
CA ASN A 147 4.24 -9.66 19.81
C ASN A 147 4.01 -9.72 21.34
N HIS A 148 4.76 -8.95 22.14
CA HIS A 148 4.52 -8.85 23.58
C HIS A 148 3.19 -8.15 23.83
N ARG A 149 2.39 -8.66 24.77
CA ARG A 149 1.07 -8.09 25.09
C ARG A 149 1.14 -7.32 26.40
N CYS A 150 0.43 -6.20 26.45
CA CYS A 150 0.27 -5.42 27.66
C CYS A 150 -0.48 -6.25 28.73
N PRO A 151 -0.05 -6.25 29.99
CA PRO A 151 -0.74 -6.97 31.06
C PRO A 151 -2.10 -6.36 31.43
N GLN A 152 -2.35 -5.08 31.10
CA GLN A 152 -3.63 -4.41 31.39
C GLN A 152 -4.64 -4.52 30.25
N CYS A 153 -4.29 -4.08 29.04
CA CYS A 153 -5.24 -4.10 27.91
C CYS A 153 -5.08 -5.29 26.94
N HIS A 154 -4.09 -6.16 27.13
CA HIS A 154 -3.77 -7.30 26.25
C HIS A 154 -3.46 -6.96 24.77
N LYS A 155 -3.32 -5.67 24.44
CA LYS A 155 -2.89 -5.20 23.11
C LYS A 155 -1.38 -5.34 22.95
N LYS A 156 -0.92 -5.39 21.70
CA LYS A 156 0.51 -5.50 21.38
C LYS A 156 1.28 -4.25 21.83
N MET A 157 2.45 -4.45 22.42
CA MET A 157 3.34 -3.38 22.90
C MET A 157 4.38 -3.00 21.84
N GLU A 158 4.81 -1.76 21.84
CA GLU A 158 5.84 -1.19 20.96
C GLU A 158 7.24 -1.36 21.54
N ILE A 159 8.25 -1.56 20.69
CA ILE A 159 9.67 -1.63 21.06
C ILE A 159 10.25 -0.23 20.91
N ILE A 160 10.73 0.33 22.01
CA ILE A 160 11.41 1.62 22.03
C ILE A 160 12.88 1.38 22.40
N GLU A 161 13.78 1.95 21.60
CA GLU A 161 15.21 1.96 21.88
C GLU A 161 15.53 3.10 22.84
N GLY A 162 16.00 2.77 24.05
CA GLY A 162 16.48 3.73 25.04
C GLY A 162 17.99 3.62 25.26
N LYS A 163 18.55 4.55 26.06
CA LYS A 163 19.98 4.56 26.43
C LYS A 163 20.45 3.24 27.08
N ASN A 164 19.56 2.56 27.79
CA ASN A 164 19.85 1.34 28.55
C ASN A 164 19.38 0.05 27.82
N GLY A 165 19.14 0.12 26.51
CA GLY A 165 18.61 -0.98 25.71
C GLY A 165 17.13 -0.80 25.36
N ALA A 166 16.61 -1.77 24.59
CA ALA A 166 15.23 -1.73 24.12
C ALA A 166 14.23 -2.20 25.20
N TYR A 167 13.08 -1.56 25.27
CA TYR A 167 11.99 -1.89 26.19
C TYR A 167 10.63 -1.91 25.46
N PHE A 168 9.70 -2.70 25.98
CA PHE A 168 8.31 -2.70 25.53
C PHE A 168 7.57 -1.51 26.16
N ARG A 169 6.77 -0.79 25.39
CA ARG A 169 5.85 0.25 25.87
C ARG A 169 4.45 0.02 25.30
N CYS A 170 3.44 0.02 26.16
CA CYS A 170 2.05 0.03 25.71
C CYS A 170 1.66 1.44 25.24
N LYS A 171 1.18 1.57 23.99
CA LYS A 171 0.71 2.85 23.44
C LYS A 171 -0.53 3.40 24.15
N PHE A 172 -1.37 2.52 24.69
CA PHE A 172 -2.67 2.89 25.27
C PHE A 172 -2.57 3.15 26.78
N ASP A 173 -1.92 2.26 27.52
CA ASP A 173 -1.86 2.32 28.99
C ASP A 173 -0.55 2.95 29.51
N GLY A 174 0.44 3.17 28.64
CA GLY A 174 1.74 3.74 29.02
C GLY A 174 2.69 2.79 29.76
N ILE A 175 2.25 1.58 30.12
CA ILE A 175 3.06 0.57 30.83
C ILE A 175 4.33 0.24 30.05
N THR A 176 5.44 0.11 30.77
CA THR A 176 6.74 -0.24 30.19
C THR A 176 7.32 -1.50 30.83
N GLU A 177 7.95 -2.35 30.02
CA GLU A 177 8.60 -3.58 30.46
C GLU A 177 9.95 -3.76 29.76
N LYS A 178 10.96 -4.24 30.47
CA LYS A 178 12.28 -4.48 29.87
C LYS A 178 12.22 -5.70 28.95
N ILE A 179 12.87 -5.63 27.78
CA ILE A 179 13.01 -6.80 26.92
C ILE A 179 14.02 -7.75 27.58
N PRO A 180 13.67 -9.03 27.85
CA PRO A 180 14.63 -9.98 28.40
C PRO A 180 15.78 -10.20 27.40
N ASN A 181 17.02 -10.10 27.88
CA ASN A 181 18.23 -10.31 27.08
C ASN A 181 18.24 -11.74 26.50
N LYS A 182 17.73 -11.91 25.28
CA LYS A 182 18.00 -13.12 24.49
C LYS A 182 19.47 -13.09 24.07
N LYS A 183 20.26 -14.04 24.57
CA LYS A 183 21.57 -14.38 23.99
C LYS A 183 21.41 -14.46 22.47
N ARG A 184 22.25 -13.73 21.73
CA ARG A 184 22.25 -13.74 20.25
C ARG A 184 22.25 -15.18 19.75
N PRO A 185 21.36 -15.59 18.82
CA PRO A 185 21.58 -16.82 18.07
C PRO A 185 22.94 -16.70 17.37
N LYS A 186 23.84 -17.66 17.60
CA LYS A 186 25.13 -17.72 16.90
C LYS A 186 24.88 -17.65 15.40
N GLU A 187 25.62 -16.76 14.71
CA GLU A 187 25.67 -16.72 13.25
C GLU A 187 25.91 -18.13 12.73
N LYS A 188 24.91 -18.70 12.06
CA LYS A 188 25.14 -19.87 11.21
C LYS A 188 25.91 -19.36 10.00
N ASN A 189 27.23 -19.47 10.05
CA ASN A 189 28.09 -19.36 8.90
C ASN A 189 27.58 -20.34 7.82
N CYS A 190 26.94 -19.82 6.78
CA CYS A 190 26.84 -20.53 5.51
C CYS A 190 28.22 -20.44 4.84
N LEU A 191 29.12 -21.36 5.20
CA LEU A 191 30.32 -21.62 4.42
C LEU A 191 29.87 -22.18 3.05
N SER A 192 30.03 -21.36 2.02
CA SER A 192 30.06 -21.76 0.63
C SER A 192 31.23 -22.72 0.40
N LYS A 193 30.97 -24.03 0.40
CA LYS A 193 31.90 -24.99 -0.20
C LYS A 193 31.83 -24.86 -1.72
N LYS A 194 32.59 -23.91 -2.28
CA LYS A 194 33.21 -24.08 -3.60
C LYS A 194 34.49 -24.88 -3.40
N LYS A 195 34.53 -26.13 -3.85
CA LYS A 195 35.75 -26.77 -4.36
C LYS A 195 35.36 -27.71 -5.50
N ASN A 196 35.92 -27.40 -6.66
CA ASN A 196 36.01 -28.21 -7.87
C ASN A 196 36.80 -29.51 -7.63
N VAL A 197 36.85 -30.33 -8.70
CA VAL A 197 37.80 -31.41 -9.04
C VAL A 197 37.22 -32.81 -8.70
N CYS A 198 37.05 -33.79 -9.61
CA CYS A 198 37.42 -33.99 -11.02
C CYS A 198 36.19 -34.29 -11.90
#